data_AF-A0A4U3MIC1-F1
#
_entry.id   AF-A0A4U3MIC1-F1
#
_cell.length_a   1.000
_cell.length_b   1.000
_cell.length_c   1.000
_cell.angle_alpha   90.00
_cell.angle_beta   90.00
_cell.angle_gamma   90.00
#
_symmetry.space_group_name_H-M   'P 1'
#
loop_
_entity.id
_entity.type
_entity.pdbx_description
1 polymer ?
#
loop_
_entity_poly.entity_id
_entity_poly.type
_entity_poly.pdbx_seq_one_letter_code
_entity_poly.pdbx_strand_id
1 'polypeptide(L)'
;MKFSTYAEVFTSEHPLAEAYARGQMRVPGHLLQDVLDETGGRYEVTIEIGFRMKKALRLAAEATRDERLATLAEQTEVTVSLEHLRQHDPLSTRIVYGCSLDREPTDGDLPGFDAYIDHP
;
A
#
# COMPACT_ATOMS: atom_id res chain seq x y z
N MET A 1 -12.92 3.54 -8.88
CA MET A 1 -12.22 3.10 -7.66
C MET A 1 -10.85 2.70 -8.11
N LYS A 2 -9.80 3.23 -7.49
CA LYS A 2 -8.44 3.08 -7.99
C LYS A 2 -7.58 2.30 -7.00
N PHE A 3 -7.16 1.11 -7.41
CA PHE A 3 -6.09 0.40 -6.71
C PHE A 3 -4.73 0.99 -7.11
N SER A 4 -3.85 1.17 -6.12
CA SER A 4 -2.48 1.59 -6.39
C SER A 4 -1.49 0.97 -5.40
N THR A 5 -0.24 0.85 -5.81
CA THR A 5 0.88 0.53 -4.93
C THR A 5 1.66 1.80 -4.64
N TYR A 6 2.21 1.93 -3.44
CA TYR A 6 2.99 3.10 -3.05
C TYR A 6 4.27 2.68 -2.33
N ALA A 7 5.28 3.53 -2.45
CA ALA A 7 6.48 3.49 -1.63
C ALA A 7 6.98 4.92 -1.39
N GLU A 8 7.20 5.26 -0.13
CA GLU A 8 7.51 6.61 0.32
C GLU A 8 8.67 6.60 1.31
N VAL A 9 9.45 7.68 1.32
CA VAL A 9 10.48 7.87 2.34
C VAL A 9 9.81 8.18 3.67
N PHE A 10 10.18 7.41 4.70
CA PHE A 10 9.68 7.65 6.04
C PHE A 10 10.42 8.84 6.66
N THR A 11 9.74 9.99 6.69
CA THR A 11 10.22 11.22 7.33
C THR A 11 9.42 11.52 8.60
N SER A 12 9.87 12.51 9.39
CA SER A 12 9.13 12.99 10.56
C SER A 12 7.76 13.59 10.24
N GLU A 13 7.51 13.95 8.99
CA GLU A 13 6.25 14.52 8.51
C GLU A 13 5.30 13.45 7.98
N HIS A 14 5.75 12.20 7.88
CA HIS A 14 4.92 11.10 7.41
C HIS A 14 3.77 10.86 8.41
N PRO A 15 2.52 10.59 7.97
CA PRO A 15 1.39 10.37 8.88
C PRO A 15 1.62 9.26 9.93
N LEU A 16 2.40 8.25 9.57
CA LEU A 16 2.81 7.17 10.48
C LEU A 16 3.92 7.56 11.47
N ALA A 17 4.59 8.70 11.30
CA ALA A 17 5.64 9.16 12.21
C ALA A 17 5.10 9.46 13.60
N GLU A 18 3.89 10.02 13.71
CA GLU A 18 3.26 10.28 14.99
C GLU A 18 2.86 8.98 15.71
N ALA A 19 2.31 8.00 14.97
CA ALA A 19 1.99 6.68 15.52
C ALA A 19 3.24 5.95 16.02
N TYR A 20 4.36 6.06 15.29
CA TYR A 20 5.65 5.55 15.74
C TYR A 20 6.17 6.28 17.00
N ALA A 21 6.12 7.62 17.03
CA ALA A 21 6.55 8.41 18.18
C ALA A 21 5.74 8.10 19.45
N ARG A 22 4.45 7.74 19.29
CA ARG A 22 3.57 7.29 20.38
C ARG A 22 3.76 5.81 20.77
N GLY A 23 4.72 5.10 20.16
CA GLY A 23 5.00 3.68 20.43
C GLY A 23 3.91 2.73 19.94
N GLN A 24 2.98 3.20 19.11
CA GLN A 24 1.90 2.37 18.54
C GLN A 24 2.38 1.54 17.35
N MET A 25 3.56 1.85 16.81
CA MET A 25 4.28 1.07 15.82
C MET A 25 5.67 0.68 16.34
N ARG A 26 6.09 -0.57 16.07
CA ARG A 26 7.38 -1.09 16.53
C ARG A 26 8.59 -0.63 15.72
N VAL A 27 8.41 -0.20 14.47
CA VAL A 27 9.51 0.16 13.56
C VAL A 27 9.14 1.31 12.63
N PRO A 28 10.06 2.27 12.39
CA PRO A 28 9.83 3.42 11.52
C PRO A 28 10.07 3.08 10.04
N GLY A 29 9.29 2.17 9.48
CA GLY A 29 9.50 1.63 8.13
C GLY A 29 10.72 0.71 8.02
N HIS A 30 11.00 0.26 6.79
CA HIS A 30 12.11 -0.63 6.43
C HIS A 30 13.32 0.19 5.98
N LEU A 31 14.55 -0.24 6.29
CA LEU A 31 15.73 0.40 5.71
C LEU A 31 15.81 0.02 4.22
N LEU A 32 16.11 0.98 3.34
CA LEU A 32 16.18 0.71 1.91
C LEU A 32 17.25 -0.34 1.59
N GLN A 33 18.40 -0.32 2.28
CA GLN A 33 19.42 -1.37 2.15
C GLN A 33 18.86 -2.77 2.46
N ASP A 34 18.11 -2.94 3.55
CA ASP A 34 17.55 -4.24 3.93
C ASP A 34 16.62 -4.79 2.83
N VAL A 35 15.79 -3.90 2.26
CA VAL A 35 14.88 -4.26 1.15
C VAL A 35 15.67 -4.65 -0.10
N LEU A 36 16.74 -3.92 -0.44
CA LEU A 36 17.59 -4.26 -1.57
C LEU A 36 18.33 -5.59 -1.34
N ASP A 37 18.77 -5.88 -0.12
CA ASP A 37 19.41 -7.15 0.21
C ASP A 37 18.43 -8.33 0.04
N GLU A 38 17.19 -8.17 0.49
CA GLU A 38 16.12 -9.16 0.33
C GLU A 38 15.75 -9.40 -1.14
N THR A 39 15.82 -8.38 -1.98
CA THR A 39 15.39 -8.43 -3.39
C THR A 39 16.55 -8.70 -4.35
N GLY A 40 17.78 -8.87 -3.85
CA GLY A 40 18.97 -9.07 -4.68
C GLY A 40 19.36 -7.82 -5.49
N GLY A 41 19.21 -6.65 -4.90
CA GLY A 41 19.55 -5.34 -5.45
C GLY A 41 18.49 -4.74 -6.37
N ARG A 42 17.29 -5.33 -6.43
CA ARG A 42 16.20 -4.82 -7.28
C ARG A 42 15.41 -3.75 -6.53
N TYR A 43 15.15 -2.64 -7.20
CA TYR A 43 14.28 -1.57 -6.69
C TYR A 43 12.80 -1.92 -6.93
N GLU A 44 12.42 -3.09 -6.45
CA GLU A 44 11.06 -3.60 -6.45
C GLU A 44 10.89 -4.50 -5.21
N VAL A 45 9.69 -4.54 -4.63
CA VAL A 45 9.37 -5.46 -3.54
C VAL A 45 8.01 -6.09 -3.79
N THR A 46 7.90 -7.39 -3.58
CA THR A 46 6.63 -8.11 -3.66
C THR A 46 6.02 -8.21 -2.27
N ILE A 47 4.76 -7.80 -2.13
CA ILE A 47 4.02 -7.84 -0.87
C ILE A 47 2.76 -8.67 -1.00
N GLU A 48 2.38 -9.36 0.07
CA GLU A 48 1.12 -10.07 0.14
C GLU A 48 -0.06 -9.09 0.26
N ILE A 49 -1.13 -9.35 -0.50
CA ILE A 49 -2.40 -8.64 -0.35
C ILE A 49 -3.14 -9.26 0.85
N GLY A 50 -3.22 -8.51 1.95
CA GLY A 50 -3.93 -8.95 3.15
C GLY A 50 -5.42 -9.19 2.91
N PHE A 51 -6.03 -10.07 3.73
CA PHE A 51 -7.44 -10.45 3.63
C PHE A 51 -8.41 -9.26 3.57
N ARG A 52 -8.19 -8.24 4.41
CA ARG A 52 -9.02 -7.02 4.42
C ARG A 52 -8.98 -6.26 3.09
N MET A 53 -7.81 -6.15 2.45
CA MET A 53 -7.64 -5.48 1.16
C MET A 53 -8.31 -6.29 0.05
N LYS A 54 -8.16 -7.62 0.04
CA LYS A 54 -8.88 -8.49 -0.91
C LYS A 54 -10.39 -8.32 -0.81
N LYS A 55 -10.93 -8.26 0.42
CA LYS A 55 -12.36 -8.01 0.65
C LYS A 55 -12.77 -6.63 0.11
N ALA A 56 -11.98 -5.60 0.38
CA ALA A 56 -12.22 -4.24 -0.14
C ALA A 56 -12.25 -4.21 -1.67
N LEU A 57 -11.30 -4.90 -2.32
CA LEU A 57 -11.23 -5.02 -3.79
C LEU A 57 -12.46 -5.72 -4.37
N ARG A 58 -12.96 -6.80 -3.74
CA ARG A 58 -14.20 -7.48 -4.19
C ARG A 58 -15.41 -6.55 -4.10
N LEU A 59 -15.59 -5.88 -2.96
CA LEU A 59 -16.71 -4.94 -2.77
C LEU A 59 -16.65 -3.77 -3.76
N ALA A 60 -15.46 -3.21 -3.99
CA ALA A 60 -15.26 -2.15 -4.95
C ALA A 60 -15.51 -2.63 -6.40
N ALA A 61 -15.07 -3.84 -6.75
CA ALA A 61 -15.34 -4.44 -8.06
C ALA A 61 -16.83 -4.64 -8.30
N GLU A 62 -17.58 -5.14 -7.32
CA GLU A 62 -19.03 -5.32 -7.40
C GLU A 62 -19.75 -3.98 -7.57
N ALA A 63 -19.34 -2.96 -6.81
CA ALA A 63 -19.99 -1.66 -6.81
C ALA A 63 -19.70 -0.84 -8.08
N THR A 64 -18.49 -0.95 -8.63
CA THR A 64 -18.07 -0.21 -9.84
C THR A 64 -18.20 -1.01 -11.13
N ARG A 65 -18.46 -2.32 -11.04
CA ARG A 65 -18.36 -3.29 -12.15
C ARG A 65 -16.99 -3.30 -12.82
N ASP A 66 -15.93 -2.98 -12.08
CA ASP A 66 -14.56 -3.00 -12.58
C ASP A 66 -13.94 -4.41 -12.49
N GLU A 67 -13.83 -5.07 -13.64
CA GLU A 67 -13.23 -6.40 -13.76
C GLU A 67 -11.74 -6.44 -13.36
N ARG A 68 -11.03 -5.30 -13.44
CA ARG A 68 -9.63 -5.21 -13.00
C ARG A 68 -9.53 -5.36 -11.50
N LEU A 69 -10.45 -4.73 -10.75
CA LEU A 69 -10.51 -4.87 -9.29
C LEU A 69 -10.89 -6.28 -8.87
N ALA A 70 -11.80 -6.94 -9.61
CA ALA A 70 -12.14 -8.34 -9.38
C ALA A 70 -10.92 -9.25 -9.58
N THR A 71 -10.13 -8.99 -10.62
CA THR A 71 -8.89 -9.73 -10.89
C THR A 71 -7.85 -9.51 -9.78
N LEU A 72 -7.67 -8.26 -9.33
CA LEU A 72 -6.75 -7.93 -8.23
C LEU A 72 -7.17 -8.58 -6.91
N ALA A 73 -8.46 -8.75 -6.66
CA ALA A 73 -8.95 -9.39 -5.44
C ALA A 73 -8.56 -10.88 -5.31
N GLU A 74 -8.33 -11.54 -6.44
CA GLU A 74 -7.89 -12.93 -6.50
C GLU A 74 -6.36 -13.08 -6.47
N GLN A 75 -5.60 -11.99 -6.66
CA GLN A 75 -4.14 -12.02 -6.53
C GLN A 75 -3.71 -12.21 -5.08
N THR A 76 -2.67 -13.00 -4.85
CA THR A 76 -2.08 -13.17 -3.52
C THR A 76 -1.06 -12.09 -3.20
N GLU A 77 -0.42 -11.54 -4.21
CA GLU A 77 0.72 -10.65 -4.09
C GLU A 77 0.68 -9.55 -5.14
N VAL A 78 1.27 -8.41 -4.82
CA VAL A 78 1.51 -7.31 -5.76
C VAL A 78 2.95 -6.85 -5.67
N THR A 79 3.48 -6.39 -6.81
CA THR A 79 4.82 -5.81 -6.87
C THR A 79 4.73 -4.30 -6.72
N VAL A 80 5.49 -3.75 -5.77
CA VAL A 80 5.65 -2.33 -5.55
C VAL A 80 6.97 -1.90 -6.18
N SER A 81 6.90 -0.93 -7.10
CA SER A 81 8.11 -0.31 -7.66
C SER A 81 8.75 0.64 -6.64
N LEU A 82 10.07 0.53 -6.49
CA LEU A 82 10.92 1.42 -5.70
C LEU A 82 11.84 2.24 -6.60
N GLU A 83 11.65 2.22 -7.91
CA GLU A 83 12.57 2.81 -8.89
C GLU A 83 12.83 4.30 -8.65
N HIS A 84 11.82 5.05 -8.22
CA HIS A 84 11.97 6.47 -7.85
C HIS A 84 12.84 6.68 -6.60
N LEU A 85 13.15 5.62 -5.85
CA LEU A 85 13.99 5.67 -4.66
C LEU A 85 15.48 5.48 -4.96
N ARG A 86 15.88 5.21 -6.22
CA ARG A 86 17.29 5.02 -6.62
C ARG A 86 18.21 6.18 -6.28
N GLN A 87 17.67 7.39 -6.23
CA GLN A 87 18.42 8.61 -5.90
C GLN A 87 18.72 8.77 -4.40
N HIS A 88 18.10 7.94 -3.54
CA HIS A 88 18.27 8.01 -2.10
C HIS A 88 19.42 7.11 -1.64
N ASP A 89 20.09 7.51 -0.56
CA ASP A 89 21.15 6.69 0.06
C ASP A 89 20.52 5.47 0.76
N PRO A 90 20.79 4.24 0.29
CA PRO A 90 20.18 3.04 0.83
C PRO A 90 20.57 2.76 2.29
N LEU A 91 21.74 3.24 2.73
CA LEU A 91 22.27 2.97 4.07
C LEU A 91 21.62 3.82 5.17
N SER A 92 20.96 4.92 4.81
CA SER A 92 20.34 5.85 5.76
C SER A 92 18.84 6.07 5.52
N THR A 93 18.33 5.77 4.33
CA THR A 93 16.93 6.01 3.96
C THR A 93 16.02 4.90 4.47
N ARG A 94 15.02 5.28 5.26
CA ARG A 94 13.92 4.38 5.64
C ARG A 94 12.71 4.63 4.76
N ILE A 95 11.99 3.57 4.43
CA ILE A 95 10.85 3.59 3.50
C ILE A 95 9.65 2.87 4.09
N VAL A 96 8.46 3.28 3.68
CA VAL A 96 7.22 2.55 3.88
C VAL A 96 6.67 2.24 2.51
N TYR A 97 6.17 1.02 2.32
CA TYR A 97 5.54 0.60 1.08
C TYR A 97 4.28 -0.22 1.37
N GLY A 98 3.37 -0.24 0.39
CA GLY A 98 2.09 -0.90 0.55
C GLY A 98 1.21 -0.79 -0.70
N CYS A 99 -0.07 -1.07 -0.49
CA CYS A 99 -1.12 -0.85 -1.48
C CYS A 99 -2.29 -0.09 -0.87
N SER A 100 -2.95 0.71 -1.70
CA SER A 100 -4.13 1.49 -1.37
C SER A 100 -5.27 1.19 -2.34
N LEU A 101 -6.49 1.49 -1.90
CA LEU A 101 -7.67 1.46 -2.73
C LEU A 101 -8.44 2.76 -2.46
N ASP A 102 -8.35 3.68 -3.41
CA ASP A 102 -8.81 5.05 -3.27
C ASP A 102 -10.07 5.31 -4.11
N ARG A 103 -10.93 6.20 -3.62
CA ARG A 103 -12.09 6.68 -4.38
C ARG A 103 -11.65 7.58 -5.52
N GLU A 104 -12.22 7.35 -6.69
CA GLU A 104 -12.15 8.27 -7.81
C GLU A 104 -13.36 9.21 -7.80
N PRO A 105 -13.21 10.47 -8.29
CA PRO A 105 -14.32 11.43 -8.32
C PRO A 105 -15.58 10.92 -9.06
N THR A 106 -15.41 9.98 -9.98
CA THR A 106 -16.49 9.39 -10.80
C THR A 106 -17.24 8.25 -10.12
N ASP A 107 -16.79 7.79 -8.95
CA ASP A 107 -17.34 6.59 -8.31
C ASP A 107 -18.74 6.79 -7.72
N GLY A 108 -19.14 8.03 -7.41
CA GLY A 108 -20.42 8.32 -6.76
C GLY A 108 -20.53 7.66 -5.38
N ASP A 109 -21.77 7.33 -4.98
CA ASP A 109 -22.04 6.64 -3.71
C ASP A 109 -21.91 5.12 -3.87
N LEU A 110 -21.15 4.47 -2.97
CA LEU A 110 -20.84 3.04 -3.02
C LEU A 110 -21.28 2.36 -1.70
N PRO A 111 -22.58 2.22 -1.44
CA PRO A 111 -23.10 1.89 -0.10
C PRO A 111 -22.57 0.57 0.50
N GLY A 112 -22.25 -0.44 -0.31
CA GLY A 112 -21.66 -1.69 0.18
C GLY A 112 -20.17 -1.58 0.55
N PHE A 113 -19.45 -0.65 -0.07
CA PHE A 113 -18.05 -0.35 0.22
C PHE A 113 -17.92 0.65 1.38
N ASP A 114 -18.78 1.67 1.40
CA ASP A 114 -18.76 2.74 2.40
C ASP A 114 -19.04 2.21 3.80
N ALA A 115 -20.06 1.35 3.92
CA ALA A 115 -20.37 0.68 5.18
C ALA A 115 -19.22 -0.20 5.71
N TYR A 116 -18.31 -0.65 4.84
CA TYR A 116 -17.15 -1.45 5.23
C TYR A 116 -15.96 -0.60 5.68
N ILE A 117 -15.76 0.59 5.09
CA ILE A 117 -14.68 1.48 5.50
C ILE A 117 -15.00 2.22 6.81
N ASP A 118 -16.26 2.57 7.05
CA ASP A 118 -16.69 3.30 8.25
C ASP A 118 -16.68 2.45 9.54
N HIS A 119 -16.47 1.13 9.42
CA HIS A 119 -16.43 0.19 10.54
C HIS A 119 -15.19 -0.74 10.47
N PRO A 120 -14.01 -0.29 10.94
CA PRO A 120 -12.75 -1.04 10.90
C PRO A 120 -12.65 -2.28 11.82
#